data_AF-A0A7D5PDL7-F1
#
_entry.id   AF-A0A7D5PDL7-F1
#
_cell.length_a   1.000
_cell.length_b   1.000
_cell.length_c   1.000
_cell.angle_alpha   90.00
_cell.angle_beta   90.00
_cell.angle_gamma   90.00
#
_symmetry.space_group_name_H-M   'P 1'
#
loop_
_entity.id
_entity.type
_entity.pdbx_description
1 polymer ?
#
loop_
_entity_poly.entity_id
_entity_poly.type
_entity_poly.pdbx_seq_one_letter_code
_entity_poly.pdbx_strand_id
1 'polypeptide(L)'
;MFDRVNDAISGGGSGEVDAEHLDGLLRDGEELQHALANDGTIEHTEDGRTTTIESGGGHGAYMLVTDERVLWVLGDQPETAEIAFEMNRLQTSHVRKGLINSKLEIQTYDESVVFDPDEGDAEEAEDYISNVGSSWADMSSALAQARDAIAAYEDACERGADPNQHALAARSQFSQARRCATREDRAPEQKIRAEIQEVVTELAHTRVNSWLDRAESRYETVEAALDEGRYGDACEAYVDAAEAVEEARDVIDDVDDVPEGARSRLDALEADLRGSGERFLDDAVGRCETALDAEEATVAVDAWEEAFDRYRAAADAGWNGHAPVSEDALEYQLTWVTAGLLEAMSAHAAALEREGDETDDTDEAGDYYEDAEAWFERARDLAGERPHHDADDYETERDRVEEKRLESAGWEFGG
;
A
#
# COMPACT_ATOMS: atom_id res chain seq x y z
N MET A 1 -42.01 -28.53 13.57
CA MET A 1 -42.31 -28.61 15.02
C MET A 1 -42.52 -27.20 15.58
N PHE A 2 -43.11 -26.31 14.77
CA PHE A 2 -43.22 -24.86 15.00
C PHE A 2 -44.60 -24.44 15.54
N ASP A 3 -45.49 -25.39 15.85
CA ASP A 3 -46.85 -25.12 16.35
C ASP A 3 -46.92 -24.91 17.87
N ARG A 4 -45.81 -25.03 18.62
CA ARG A 4 -45.83 -24.85 20.09
C ARG A 4 -45.31 -23.50 20.59
N VAL A 5 -44.54 -22.77 19.77
CA VAL A 5 -44.12 -21.40 20.14
C VAL A 5 -45.24 -20.40 19.86
N ASN A 6 -46.10 -20.69 18.88
CA ASN A 6 -47.30 -19.88 18.64
C ASN A 6 -48.39 -20.08 19.71
N ASP A 7 -48.44 -21.26 20.35
CA ASP A 7 -49.43 -21.56 21.41
C ASP A 7 -49.03 -20.98 22.79
N ALA A 8 -47.76 -20.63 23.01
CA ALA A 8 -47.33 -19.88 24.21
C ALA A 8 -47.59 -18.37 24.07
N ILE A 9 -47.86 -17.90 22.85
CA ILE A 9 -48.05 -16.48 22.51
C ILE A 9 -49.50 -16.21 22.03
N SER A 10 -50.37 -17.22 21.92
CA SER A 10 -51.78 -17.06 21.54
C SER A 10 -52.74 -17.70 22.55
N GLY A 11 -53.17 -16.91 23.53
CA GLY A 11 -54.48 -17.02 24.16
C GLY A 11 -54.60 -17.87 25.43
N GLY A 12 -54.56 -17.20 26.59
CA GLY A 12 -55.27 -17.72 27.77
C GLY A 12 -54.88 -17.30 29.19
N GLY A 13 -54.37 -16.09 29.46
CA GLY A 13 -54.35 -15.55 30.84
C GLY A 13 -53.19 -14.60 31.15
N SER A 14 -53.48 -13.29 31.20
CA SER A 14 -52.67 -12.19 31.76
C SER A 14 -51.15 -12.23 31.50
N GLY A 15 -50.73 -11.71 30.34
CA GLY A 15 -49.32 -11.44 30.03
C GLY A 15 -48.98 -11.57 28.54
N GLU A 16 -49.84 -11.05 27.65
CA GLU A 16 -49.73 -11.23 26.20
C GLU A 16 -48.77 -10.15 25.62
N VAL A 17 -47.55 -10.53 25.20
CA VAL A 17 -46.76 -9.74 24.24
C VAL A 17 -47.10 -10.26 22.84
N ASP A 18 -47.90 -9.47 22.12
CA ASP A 18 -48.20 -9.69 20.72
C ASP A 18 -46.90 -9.74 19.91
N ALA A 19 -46.65 -10.84 19.21
CA ALA A 19 -45.50 -11.00 18.33
C ALA A 19 -45.39 -9.90 17.25
N GLU A 20 -46.51 -9.25 16.87
CA GLU A 20 -46.52 -8.06 15.99
C GLU A 20 -45.78 -6.84 16.57
N HIS A 21 -45.55 -6.77 17.89
CA HIS A 21 -44.87 -5.65 18.55
C HIS A 21 -43.36 -5.86 18.69
N LEU A 22 -42.86 -7.08 18.38
CA LEU A 22 -41.42 -7.40 18.41
C LEU A 22 -40.69 -6.98 17.13
N ASP A 23 -41.42 -6.84 16.00
CA ASP A 23 -40.84 -6.47 14.69
C ASP A 23 -40.16 -5.09 14.69
N GLY A 24 -40.52 -4.19 15.61
CA GLY A 24 -39.86 -2.89 15.77
C GLY A 24 -38.59 -2.92 16.64
N LEU A 25 -38.34 -4.02 17.35
CA LEU A 25 -37.25 -4.16 18.33
C LEU A 25 -36.01 -4.85 17.73
N LEU A 26 -36.24 -5.75 16.77
CA LEU A 26 -35.19 -6.47 16.06
C LEU A 26 -34.61 -5.60 14.93
N ARG A 27 -33.30 -5.71 14.71
CA ARG A 27 -32.64 -5.10 13.56
C ARG A 27 -33.03 -5.82 12.26
N ASP A 28 -32.84 -5.15 11.13
CA ASP A 28 -33.06 -5.76 9.81
C ASP A 28 -32.24 -7.05 9.68
N GLY A 29 -32.95 -8.18 9.53
CA GLY A 29 -32.34 -9.50 9.38
C GLY A 29 -31.97 -10.19 10.70
N GLU A 30 -32.17 -9.58 11.87
CA GLU A 30 -32.01 -10.21 13.19
C GLU A 30 -33.13 -11.22 13.45
N GLU A 31 -32.77 -12.43 13.89
CA GLU A 31 -33.74 -13.52 14.07
C GLU A 31 -33.87 -13.91 15.54
N LEU A 32 -35.11 -13.88 16.06
CA LEU A 32 -35.43 -14.37 17.40
C LEU A 32 -35.33 -15.90 17.48
N GLN A 33 -34.62 -16.40 18.49
CA GLN A 33 -34.34 -17.83 18.69
C GLN A 33 -35.02 -18.37 19.95
N HIS A 34 -34.94 -17.61 21.04
CA HIS A 34 -35.60 -17.95 22.31
C HIS A 34 -36.26 -16.71 22.93
N ALA A 35 -37.35 -16.94 23.65
CA ALA A 35 -38.00 -15.93 24.48
C ALA A 35 -38.31 -16.54 25.84
N LEU A 36 -37.94 -15.85 26.91
CA LEU A 36 -38.26 -16.18 28.29
C LEU A 36 -39.09 -15.03 28.89
N ALA A 37 -39.97 -15.32 29.85
CA ALA A 37 -40.76 -14.31 30.53
C ALA A 37 -40.75 -14.51 32.05
N ASN A 38 -41.02 -13.43 32.79
CA ASN A 38 -41.31 -13.45 34.22
C ASN A 38 -42.35 -12.40 34.62
N ASP A 39 -42.63 -12.33 35.93
CA ASP A 39 -43.63 -11.46 36.55
C ASP A 39 -43.34 -9.95 36.53
N GLY A 40 -42.29 -9.52 35.82
CA GLY A 40 -42.01 -8.10 35.59
C GLY A 40 -40.70 -7.59 36.13
N THR A 41 -39.73 -8.45 36.47
CA THR A 41 -38.51 -8.04 37.18
C THR A 41 -37.22 -8.39 36.45
N ILE A 42 -36.26 -7.47 36.42
CA ILE A 42 -34.92 -7.68 35.87
C ILE A 42 -33.89 -7.22 36.91
N GLU A 43 -32.99 -8.11 37.33
CA GLU A 43 -31.87 -7.75 38.21
C GLU A 43 -30.66 -7.38 37.34
N HIS A 44 -30.33 -6.09 37.23
CA HIS A 44 -29.19 -5.60 36.45
C HIS A 44 -28.09 -5.09 37.37
N THR A 45 -26.85 -5.44 37.08
CA THR A 45 -25.67 -4.97 37.79
C THR A 45 -24.74 -4.30 36.81
N GLU A 46 -24.43 -3.04 37.06
CA GLU A 46 -23.50 -2.21 36.30
C GLU A 46 -22.57 -1.51 37.30
N ASP A 47 -21.27 -1.43 37.00
CA ASP A 47 -20.26 -0.79 37.87
C ASP A 47 -20.27 -1.32 39.34
N GLY A 48 -20.61 -2.61 39.51
CA GLY A 48 -20.71 -3.26 40.81
C GLY A 48 -21.94 -2.86 41.66
N ARG A 49 -22.90 -2.13 41.08
CA ARG A 49 -24.16 -1.77 41.71
C ARG A 49 -25.32 -2.54 41.08
N THR A 50 -26.01 -3.33 41.89
CA THR A 50 -27.22 -4.05 41.47
C THR A 50 -28.47 -3.17 41.65
N THR A 51 -29.30 -3.12 40.62
CA THR A 51 -30.61 -2.48 40.59
C THR A 51 -31.65 -3.49 40.08
N THR A 52 -32.83 -3.48 40.70
CA THR A 52 -33.99 -4.21 40.20
C THR A 52 -34.83 -3.25 39.38
N ILE A 53 -35.05 -3.60 38.12
CA ILE A 53 -35.94 -2.90 37.19
C ILE A 53 -37.27 -3.65 37.20
N GLU A 54 -38.36 -2.92 37.43
CA GLU A 54 -39.71 -3.48 37.53
C GLU A 54 -40.61 -2.87 36.46
N SER A 55 -41.43 -3.70 35.82
CA SER A 55 -42.47 -3.25 34.92
C SER A 55 -43.58 -2.49 35.67
N GLY A 56 -44.15 -1.49 35.02
CA GLY A 56 -45.35 -0.83 35.51
C GLY A 56 -46.58 -1.74 35.44
N GLY A 57 -47.62 -1.43 36.22
CA GLY A 57 -49.00 -1.89 35.94
C GLY A 57 -49.28 -3.40 36.04
N GLY A 58 -48.35 -4.22 36.53
CA GLY A 58 -48.49 -5.69 36.57
C GLY A 58 -48.23 -6.36 35.21
N HIS A 59 -47.50 -5.69 34.32
CA HIS A 59 -47.00 -6.26 33.07
C HIS A 59 -45.84 -7.23 33.34
N GLY A 60 -45.58 -8.19 32.44
CA GLY A 60 -44.40 -9.07 32.56
C GLY A 60 -43.10 -8.38 32.13
N ALA A 61 -41.97 -9.07 32.30
CA ALA A 61 -40.71 -8.73 31.65
C ALA A 61 -40.22 -9.92 30.81
N TYR A 62 -39.50 -9.63 29.74
CA TYR A 62 -39.14 -10.60 28.72
C TYR A 62 -37.64 -10.55 28.45
N MET A 63 -37.03 -11.73 28.30
CA MET A 63 -35.67 -11.87 27.80
C MET A 63 -35.74 -12.53 26.41
N LEU A 64 -35.27 -11.80 25.40
CA LEU A 64 -35.27 -12.23 24.01
C LEU A 64 -33.84 -12.56 23.60
N VAL A 65 -33.61 -13.78 23.13
CA VAL A 65 -32.34 -14.25 22.61
C VAL A 65 -32.44 -14.30 21.10
N THR A 66 -31.65 -13.48 20.43
CA THR A 66 -31.55 -13.44 18.97
C THR A 66 -30.24 -14.10 18.55
N ASP A 67 -30.01 -14.20 17.25
CA ASP A 67 -28.75 -14.69 16.70
C ASP A 67 -27.60 -13.65 16.80
N GLU A 68 -27.89 -12.41 17.20
CA GLU A 68 -26.92 -11.32 17.35
C GLU A 68 -26.82 -10.76 18.77
N ARG A 69 -27.91 -10.83 19.56
CA ARG A 69 -28.02 -10.12 20.85
C ARG A 69 -28.90 -10.87 21.86
N VAL A 70 -28.77 -10.47 23.12
CA VAL A 70 -29.75 -10.76 24.17
C VAL A 70 -30.36 -9.45 24.64
N LEU A 71 -31.69 -9.36 24.59
CA LEU A 71 -32.46 -8.16 24.89
C LEU A 71 -33.35 -8.42 26.10
N TRP A 72 -33.48 -7.44 26.98
CA TRP A 72 -34.48 -7.43 28.03
C TRP A 72 -35.50 -6.33 27.77
N VAL A 73 -36.78 -6.68 27.80
CA VAL A 73 -37.89 -5.81 27.44
C VAL A 73 -38.94 -5.83 28.56
N LEU A 74 -39.42 -4.65 28.95
CA LEU A 74 -40.52 -4.54 29.90
C LEU A 74 -41.85 -4.54 29.15
N GLY A 75 -42.83 -5.30 29.63
CA GLY A 75 -44.13 -5.45 28.97
C GLY A 75 -44.99 -4.17 28.97
N ASP A 76 -44.68 -3.18 29.80
CA ASP A 76 -45.29 -1.85 29.74
C ASP A 76 -44.58 -0.90 28.76
N GLN A 77 -43.44 -1.32 28.19
CA GLN A 77 -42.66 -0.60 27.16
C GLN A 77 -42.14 -1.56 26.07
N PRO A 78 -43.02 -2.27 25.35
CA PRO A 78 -42.63 -3.37 24.45
C PRO A 78 -41.84 -2.94 23.21
N GLU A 79 -41.86 -1.66 22.84
CA GLU A 79 -41.18 -1.12 21.65
C GLU A 79 -39.70 -0.76 21.91
N THR A 80 -39.20 -0.90 23.13
CA THR A 80 -37.84 -0.50 23.48
C THR A 80 -37.20 -1.52 24.42
N ALA A 81 -35.97 -1.94 24.08
CA ALA A 81 -35.19 -2.78 24.97
C ALA A 81 -34.66 -1.94 26.13
N GLU A 82 -34.89 -2.41 27.36
CA GLU A 82 -34.35 -1.81 28.57
C GLU A 82 -32.84 -2.06 28.66
N ILE A 83 -32.42 -3.29 28.35
CA ILE A 83 -31.01 -3.72 28.33
C ILE A 83 -30.77 -4.54 27.07
N ALA A 84 -29.60 -4.36 26.45
CA ALA A 84 -29.19 -5.12 25.26
C ALA A 84 -27.71 -5.49 25.33
N PHE A 85 -27.41 -6.78 25.28
CA PHE A 85 -26.04 -7.29 25.17
C PHE A 85 -25.80 -7.88 23.79
N GLU A 86 -24.73 -7.46 23.12
CA GLU A 86 -24.28 -8.05 21.87
C GLU A 86 -23.64 -9.42 22.13
N MET A 87 -23.92 -10.42 21.30
CA MET A 87 -23.39 -11.80 21.43
C MET A 87 -21.86 -11.83 21.45
N ASN A 88 -21.21 -10.92 20.72
CA ASN A 88 -19.75 -10.81 20.67
C ASN A 88 -19.10 -10.22 21.93
N ARG A 89 -19.90 -9.69 22.89
CA ARG A 89 -19.44 -9.12 24.16
C ARG A 89 -19.74 -9.99 25.38
N LEU A 90 -20.44 -11.11 25.19
CA LEU A 90 -20.78 -12.02 26.28
C LEU A 90 -19.53 -12.76 26.77
N GLN A 91 -19.34 -12.79 28.08
CA GLN A 91 -18.29 -13.57 28.73
C GLN A 91 -18.80 -14.93 29.18
N THR A 92 -19.93 -14.94 29.88
CA THR A 92 -20.50 -16.13 30.47
C THR A 92 -22.02 -16.02 30.51
N SER A 93 -22.69 -17.14 30.26
CA SER A 93 -24.10 -17.37 30.55
C SER A 93 -24.19 -18.60 31.44
N HIS A 94 -24.99 -18.57 32.49
CA HIS A 94 -25.15 -19.72 33.38
C HIS A 94 -26.56 -19.82 33.97
N VAL A 95 -27.15 -21.02 33.89
CA VAL A 95 -28.37 -21.34 34.63
C VAL A 95 -28.03 -21.77 36.06
N ARG A 96 -28.52 -21.02 37.04
CA ARG A 96 -28.50 -21.37 38.45
C ARG A 96 -29.82 -22.07 38.81
N LYS A 97 -29.79 -23.40 38.92
CA LYS A 97 -30.95 -24.18 39.34
C LYS A 97 -31.19 -24.05 40.85
N GLY A 98 -32.32 -23.45 41.22
CA GLY A 98 -32.85 -23.47 42.58
C GLY A 98 -33.76 -24.67 42.84
N LEU A 99 -34.23 -24.81 44.09
CA LEU A 99 -35.22 -25.84 44.45
C LEU A 99 -36.62 -25.57 43.89
N ILE A 100 -36.90 -24.34 43.46
CA ILE A 100 -38.25 -23.85 43.10
C ILE A 100 -38.23 -23.14 41.74
N ASN A 101 -37.18 -22.38 41.44
CA ASN A 101 -37.00 -21.61 40.20
C ASN A 101 -35.58 -21.77 39.65
N SER A 102 -35.41 -21.50 38.36
CA SER A 102 -34.11 -21.47 37.67
C SER A 102 -33.82 -20.05 37.27
N LYS A 103 -32.67 -19.51 37.68
CA LYS A 103 -32.23 -18.17 37.28
C LYS A 103 -31.21 -18.26 36.16
N LEU A 104 -31.35 -17.44 35.12
CA LEU A 104 -30.34 -17.29 34.07
C LEU A 104 -29.56 -16.00 34.33
N GLU A 105 -28.24 -16.15 34.46
CA GLU A 105 -27.31 -15.03 34.60
C GLU A 105 -26.52 -14.88 33.31
N ILE A 106 -26.47 -13.66 32.77
CA ILE A 106 -25.71 -13.31 31.57
C ILE A 106 -24.77 -12.15 31.93
N GLN A 107 -23.50 -12.29 31.58
CA GLN A 107 -22.45 -11.36 31.98
C GLN A 107 -21.62 -10.88 30.77
N THR A 108 -21.34 -9.58 30.74
CA THR A 108 -20.33 -8.93 29.90
C THR A 108 -19.13 -8.50 30.78
N TYR A 109 -18.17 -7.76 30.23
CA TYR A 109 -17.02 -7.28 31.01
C TYR A 109 -17.41 -6.33 32.17
N ASP A 110 -18.40 -5.48 31.92
CA ASP A 110 -18.72 -4.34 32.80
C ASP A 110 -20.10 -4.49 33.46
N GLU A 111 -20.94 -5.41 32.96
CA GLU A 111 -22.33 -5.55 33.36
C GLU A 111 -22.76 -7.02 33.49
N SER A 112 -23.80 -7.27 34.29
CA SER A 112 -24.46 -8.58 34.35
C SER A 112 -25.96 -8.44 34.61
N VAL A 113 -26.76 -9.32 34.00
CA VAL A 113 -28.20 -9.42 34.25
C VAL A 113 -28.53 -10.79 34.80
N VAL A 114 -29.30 -10.84 35.88
CA VAL A 114 -29.92 -12.04 36.42
C VAL A 114 -31.41 -11.98 36.11
N PHE A 115 -31.89 -12.97 35.37
CA PHE A 115 -33.28 -13.12 35.00
C PHE A 115 -33.85 -14.39 35.64
N ASP A 116 -35.05 -14.29 36.21
CA ASP A 116 -35.73 -15.40 36.91
C ASP A 116 -36.98 -15.80 36.14
N PRO A 117 -36.83 -16.56 35.03
CA PRO A 117 -37.95 -16.89 34.16
C PRO A 117 -38.92 -17.88 34.82
N ASP A 118 -40.22 -17.61 34.67
CA ASP A 118 -41.30 -18.57 34.97
C ASP A 118 -41.87 -19.20 33.70
N GLU A 119 -41.60 -18.62 32.53
CA GLU A 119 -41.96 -19.15 31.21
C GLU A 119 -40.74 -19.24 30.26
N GLY A 120 -40.76 -20.23 29.38
CA GLY A 120 -39.68 -20.55 28.43
C GLY A 120 -38.69 -21.59 28.95
N ASP A 121 -37.71 -21.96 28.11
CA ASP A 121 -36.65 -22.91 28.46
C ASP A 121 -35.32 -22.19 28.69
N ALA A 122 -35.02 -21.90 29.96
CA ALA A 122 -33.81 -21.20 30.36
C ALA A 122 -32.53 -22.01 30.09
N GLU A 123 -32.60 -23.35 30.11
CA GLU A 123 -31.45 -24.21 29.83
C GLU A 123 -31.14 -24.23 28.34
N GLU A 124 -32.17 -24.36 27.49
CA GLU A 124 -31.98 -24.31 26.04
C GLU A 124 -31.50 -22.92 25.58
N ALA A 125 -32.03 -21.85 26.18
CA ALA A 125 -31.58 -20.48 25.91
C ALA A 125 -30.12 -20.27 26.32
N GLU A 126 -29.71 -20.74 27.50
CA GLU A 126 -28.30 -20.65 27.94
C GLU A 126 -27.36 -21.46 27.06
N ASP A 127 -27.74 -22.69 26.71
CA ASP A 127 -26.98 -23.52 25.77
C ASP A 127 -26.82 -22.81 24.41
N TYR A 128 -27.88 -22.15 23.91
CA TYR A 128 -27.81 -21.36 22.68
C TYR A 128 -26.85 -20.17 22.82
N ILE A 129 -27.05 -19.34 23.85
CA ILE A 129 -26.24 -18.15 24.13
C ILE A 129 -24.77 -18.52 24.25
N SER A 130 -24.46 -19.57 25.01
CA SER A 130 -23.09 -20.02 25.26
C SER A 130 -22.40 -20.45 23.96
N ASN A 131 -23.07 -21.28 23.15
CA ASN A 131 -22.47 -21.82 21.92
C ASN A 131 -22.35 -20.74 20.82
N VAL A 132 -23.42 -20.00 20.55
CA VAL A 132 -23.44 -18.97 19.51
C VAL A 132 -22.64 -17.73 19.93
N GLY A 133 -22.76 -17.31 21.19
CA GLY A 133 -21.94 -16.26 21.77
C GLY A 133 -20.45 -16.56 21.69
N SER A 134 -20.02 -17.81 21.96
CA SER A 134 -18.60 -18.18 21.79
C SER A 134 -18.13 -18.05 20.34
N SER A 135 -18.99 -18.34 19.36
CA SER A 135 -18.65 -18.24 17.93
C SER A 135 -18.47 -16.77 17.52
N TRP A 136 -19.36 -15.89 18.01
CA TRP A 136 -19.25 -14.44 17.82
C TRP A 136 -18.02 -13.84 18.53
N ALA A 137 -17.76 -14.21 19.78
CA ALA A 137 -16.64 -13.72 20.56
C ALA A 137 -15.29 -14.16 19.97
N ASP A 138 -15.16 -15.44 19.61
CA ASP A 138 -13.93 -15.97 18.98
C ASP A 138 -13.66 -15.30 17.64
N MET A 139 -14.71 -15.08 16.82
CA MET A 139 -14.58 -14.36 15.56
C MET A 139 -14.20 -12.88 15.77
N SER A 140 -14.86 -12.18 16.71
CA SER A 140 -14.55 -10.78 17.02
C SER A 140 -13.11 -10.61 17.48
N SER A 141 -12.61 -11.52 18.33
CA SER A 141 -11.22 -11.55 18.76
C SER A 141 -10.24 -11.77 17.61
N ALA A 142 -10.56 -12.67 16.68
CA ALA A 142 -9.75 -12.89 15.48
C ALA A 142 -9.76 -11.66 14.56
N LEU A 143 -10.90 -11.00 14.36
CA LEU A 143 -10.99 -9.77 13.56
C LEU A 143 -10.26 -8.59 14.20
N ALA A 144 -10.28 -8.46 15.53
CA ALA A 144 -9.48 -7.46 16.24
C ALA A 144 -7.98 -7.67 15.98
N GLN A 145 -7.49 -8.91 16.09
CA GLN A 145 -6.10 -9.24 15.77
C GLN A 145 -5.77 -9.04 14.28
N ALA A 146 -6.74 -9.24 13.38
CA ALA A 146 -6.57 -8.95 11.96
C ALA A 146 -6.38 -7.45 11.73
N ARG A 147 -7.17 -6.59 12.40
CA ARG A 147 -7.03 -5.13 12.33
C ARG A 147 -5.70 -4.65 12.91
N ASP A 148 -5.25 -5.21 14.02
CA ASP A 148 -3.90 -4.92 14.55
C ASP A 148 -2.80 -5.28 13.53
N ALA A 149 -2.96 -6.39 12.80
CA ALA A 149 -2.04 -6.79 11.74
C ALA A 149 -2.13 -5.87 10.51
N ILE A 150 -3.32 -5.37 10.14
CA ILE A 150 -3.51 -4.38 9.07
C ILE A 150 -2.81 -3.06 9.44
N ALA A 151 -2.99 -2.57 10.66
CA ALA A 151 -2.30 -1.35 11.12
C ALA A 151 -0.77 -1.51 11.13
N ALA A 152 -0.27 -2.69 11.51
CA ALA A 152 1.16 -2.99 11.45
C ALA A 152 1.69 -3.13 10.01
N TYR A 153 0.84 -3.59 9.08
CA TYR A 153 1.16 -3.61 7.64
C TYR A 153 1.37 -2.20 7.11
N GLU A 154 0.45 -1.28 7.42
CA GLU A 154 0.51 0.13 7.02
C GLU A 154 1.78 0.81 7.57
N ASP A 155 2.05 0.68 8.87
CA ASP A 155 3.27 1.21 9.52
C ASP A 155 4.57 0.61 8.96
N ALA A 156 4.54 -0.63 8.47
CA ALA A 156 5.69 -1.22 7.78
C ALA A 156 5.90 -0.60 6.39
N CYS A 157 4.83 -0.39 5.62
CA CYS A 157 4.87 0.28 4.32
C CYS A 157 5.42 1.71 4.44
N GLU A 158 4.91 2.50 5.39
CA GLU A 158 5.35 3.89 5.63
C GLU A 158 6.84 3.98 5.97
N ARG A 159 7.36 3.00 6.72
CA ARG A 159 8.79 2.95 7.09
C ARG A 159 9.67 2.27 6.05
N GLY A 160 9.10 1.81 4.94
CA GLY A 160 9.80 1.07 3.90
C GLY A 160 10.34 -0.30 4.33
N ALA A 161 9.75 -0.91 5.37
CA ALA A 161 10.06 -2.27 5.80
C ALA A 161 9.21 -3.30 5.05
N ASP A 162 9.60 -4.59 5.06
CA ASP A 162 8.83 -5.67 4.45
C ASP A 162 7.48 -5.88 5.17
N PRO A 163 6.33 -5.59 4.52
CA PRO A 163 5.03 -5.64 5.16
C PRO A 163 4.36 -7.03 5.04
N ASN A 164 4.93 -7.96 4.26
CA ASN A 164 4.28 -9.22 3.87
C ASN A 164 3.92 -10.12 5.06
N GLN A 165 4.75 -10.14 6.11
CA GLN A 165 4.46 -10.90 7.32
C GLN A 165 3.16 -10.47 8.00
N HIS A 166 2.82 -9.17 7.93
CA HIS A 166 1.63 -8.61 8.55
C HIS A 166 0.38 -8.92 7.72
N ALA A 167 0.49 -8.87 6.39
CA ALA A 167 -0.57 -9.33 5.50
C ALA A 167 -0.88 -10.83 5.69
N LEU A 168 0.14 -11.68 5.85
CA LEU A 168 -0.04 -13.10 6.14
C LEU A 168 -0.67 -13.33 7.52
N ALA A 169 -0.29 -12.54 8.53
CA ALA A 169 -0.91 -12.61 9.85
C ALA A 169 -2.41 -12.26 9.79
N ALA A 170 -2.81 -11.19 9.09
CA ALA A 170 -4.20 -10.84 8.87
C ALA A 170 -4.99 -11.95 8.15
N ARG A 171 -4.42 -12.52 7.07
CA ARG A 171 -5.03 -13.65 6.33
C ARG A 171 -5.20 -14.91 7.20
N SER A 172 -4.26 -15.17 8.11
CA SER A 172 -4.37 -16.25 9.09
C SER A 172 -5.54 -16.01 10.04
N GLN A 173 -5.72 -14.79 10.52
CA GLN A 173 -6.84 -14.43 11.40
C GLN A 173 -8.20 -14.53 10.69
N PHE A 174 -8.30 -14.16 9.41
CA PHE A 174 -9.52 -14.39 8.63
C PHE A 174 -9.87 -15.88 8.51
N SER A 175 -8.85 -16.73 8.34
CA SER A 175 -9.04 -18.18 8.31
C SER A 175 -9.55 -18.71 9.66
N GLN A 176 -9.03 -18.17 10.77
CA GLN A 176 -9.52 -18.49 12.11
C GLN A 176 -10.96 -18.02 12.32
N ALA A 177 -11.28 -16.77 11.97
CA ALA A 177 -12.62 -16.20 12.06
C ALA A 177 -13.64 -17.03 11.25
N ARG A 178 -13.30 -17.43 10.02
CA ARG A 178 -14.16 -18.29 9.18
C ARG A 178 -14.41 -19.66 9.82
N ARG A 179 -13.41 -20.23 10.50
CA ARG A 179 -13.57 -21.50 11.20
C ARG A 179 -14.56 -21.38 12.36
N CYS A 180 -14.61 -20.24 13.05
CA CYS A 180 -15.59 -19.98 14.11
C CYS A 180 -17.03 -20.01 13.57
N ALA A 181 -17.26 -19.47 12.37
CA ALA A 181 -18.58 -19.47 11.72
C ALA A 181 -19.13 -20.88 11.43
N THR A 182 -18.26 -21.88 11.27
CA THR A 182 -18.63 -23.27 10.92
C THR A 182 -18.53 -24.25 12.08
N ARG A 183 -18.10 -23.80 13.27
CA ARG A 183 -17.87 -24.68 14.41
C ARG A 183 -19.18 -25.18 15.02
N GLU A 184 -20.17 -24.29 15.10
CA GLU A 184 -21.45 -24.54 15.72
C GLU A 184 -22.57 -24.52 14.68
N ASP A 185 -23.36 -25.60 14.61
CA ASP A 185 -24.44 -25.76 13.62
C ASP A 185 -25.54 -24.68 13.74
N ARG A 186 -25.66 -24.05 14.92
CA ARG A 186 -26.65 -23.01 15.22
C ARG A 186 -26.11 -21.58 15.02
N ALA A 187 -24.83 -21.42 14.68
CA ALA A 187 -24.25 -20.10 14.47
C ALA A 187 -24.80 -19.43 13.20
N PRO A 188 -25.00 -18.10 13.21
CA PRO A 188 -25.46 -17.36 12.03
C PRO A 188 -24.31 -17.19 11.02
N GLU A 189 -23.96 -18.28 10.34
CA GLU A 189 -22.78 -18.37 9.47
C GLU A 189 -22.73 -17.25 8.42
N GLN A 190 -23.86 -16.91 7.79
CA GLN A 190 -23.90 -15.88 6.75
C GLN A 190 -23.57 -14.48 7.31
N LYS A 191 -24.06 -14.15 8.51
CA LYS A 191 -23.80 -12.86 9.17
C LYS A 191 -22.34 -12.76 9.60
N ILE A 192 -21.82 -13.82 10.22
CA ILE A 192 -20.42 -13.91 10.61
C ILE A 192 -19.51 -13.77 9.37
N ARG A 193 -19.86 -14.39 8.23
CA ARG A 193 -19.11 -14.24 6.98
C ARG A 193 -19.17 -12.82 6.42
N ALA A 194 -20.30 -12.12 6.55
CA ALA A 194 -20.42 -10.73 6.12
C ALA A 194 -19.48 -9.82 6.91
N GLU A 195 -19.47 -9.94 8.24
CA GLU A 195 -18.56 -9.21 9.14
C GLU A 195 -17.07 -9.47 8.82
N ILE A 196 -16.72 -10.73 8.55
CA ILE A 196 -15.37 -11.08 8.12
C ILE A 196 -15.03 -10.41 6.77
N GLN A 197 -15.98 -10.37 5.84
CA GLN A 197 -15.75 -9.80 4.51
C GLN A 197 -15.47 -8.30 4.57
N GLU A 198 -16.08 -7.56 5.49
CA GLU A 198 -15.78 -6.13 5.69
C GLU A 198 -14.31 -5.90 6.04
N VAL A 199 -13.74 -6.69 6.96
CA VAL A 199 -12.33 -6.57 7.36
C VAL A 199 -11.38 -7.11 6.29
N VAL A 200 -11.81 -8.10 5.49
CA VAL A 200 -11.05 -8.56 4.32
C VAL A 200 -10.94 -7.43 3.28
N THR A 201 -12.05 -6.72 3.03
CA THR A 201 -12.07 -5.53 2.18
C THR A 201 -11.18 -4.42 2.75
N GLU A 202 -11.21 -4.19 4.07
CA GLU A 202 -10.32 -3.24 4.75
C GLU A 202 -8.84 -3.54 4.49
N LEU A 203 -8.40 -4.82 4.61
CA LEU A 203 -7.03 -5.21 4.27
C LEU A 203 -6.72 -4.97 2.78
N ALA A 204 -7.63 -5.35 1.88
CA ALA A 204 -7.43 -5.18 0.44
C ALA A 204 -7.21 -3.70 0.09
N HIS A 205 -8.05 -2.83 0.65
CA HIS A 205 -7.97 -1.38 0.41
C HIS A 205 -6.69 -0.79 1.01
N THR A 206 -6.33 -1.17 2.22
CA THR A 206 -5.09 -0.72 2.88
C THR A 206 -3.85 -1.13 2.08
N ARG A 207 -3.82 -2.37 1.58
CA ARG A 207 -2.72 -2.86 0.73
C ARG A 207 -2.57 -2.01 -0.53
N VAL A 208 -3.66 -1.82 -1.28
CA VAL A 208 -3.64 -1.03 -2.52
C VAL A 208 -3.20 0.40 -2.26
N ASN A 209 -3.79 1.08 -1.28
CA ASN A 209 -3.46 2.48 -0.99
C ASN A 209 -2.02 2.64 -0.54
N SER A 210 -1.51 1.77 0.35
CA SER A 210 -0.11 1.83 0.81
C SER A 210 0.90 1.74 -0.34
N TRP A 211 0.63 0.88 -1.33
CA TRP A 211 1.50 0.72 -2.49
C TRP A 211 1.40 1.88 -3.47
N LEU A 212 0.20 2.45 -3.67
CA LEU A 212 0.03 3.67 -4.46
C LEU A 212 0.74 4.87 -3.81
N ASP A 213 0.62 5.04 -2.49
CA ASP A 213 1.29 6.11 -1.74
C ASP A 213 2.82 5.98 -1.84
N ARG A 214 3.34 4.74 -1.78
CA ARG A 214 4.77 4.47 -1.98
C ARG A 214 5.21 4.84 -3.39
N ALA A 215 4.47 4.42 -4.42
CA ALA A 215 4.79 4.72 -5.81
C ALA A 215 4.79 6.24 -6.07
N GLU A 216 3.83 6.98 -5.51
CA GLU A 216 3.80 8.44 -5.58
C GLU A 216 4.99 9.09 -4.88
N SER A 217 5.33 8.66 -3.66
CA SER A 217 6.50 9.19 -2.95
C SER A 217 7.82 8.95 -3.70
N ARG A 218 7.94 7.82 -4.41
CA ARG A 218 9.08 7.54 -5.30
C ARG A 218 9.09 8.47 -6.50
N TYR A 219 7.94 8.68 -7.14
CA TYR A 219 7.82 9.64 -8.24
C TYR A 219 8.15 11.08 -7.82
N GLU A 220 7.74 11.52 -6.63
CA GLU A 220 8.12 12.83 -6.08
C GLU A 220 9.65 12.99 -5.97
N THR A 221 10.37 11.90 -5.70
CA THR A 221 11.84 11.90 -5.66
C THR A 221 12.45 12.12 -7.05
N VAL A 222 11.80 11.59 -8.10
CA VAL A 222 12.18 11.83 -9.51
C VAL A 222 12.06 13.31 -9.84
N GLU A 223 10.90 13.92 -9.60
CA GLU A 223 10.68 15.34 -9.91
C GLU A 223 11.65 16.23 -9.14
N ALA A 224 11.87 15.96 -7.84
CA ALA A 224 12.82 16.73 -7.05
C ALA A 224 14.26 16.65 -7.59
N ALA A 225 14.71 15.47 -8.03
CA ALA A 225 16.05 15.31 -8.60
C ALA A 225 16.18 16.00 -9.98
N LEU A 226 15.13 15.94 -10.81
CA LEU A 226 15.10 16.65 -12.10
C LEU A 226 15.12 18.17 -11.92
N ASP A 227 14.31 18.71 -11.00
CA ASP A 227 14.25 20.14 -10.69
C ASP A 227 15.60 20.70 -10.16
N GLU A 228 16.36 19.86 -9.46
CA GLU A 228 17.69 20.20 -8.93
C GLU A 228 18.84 19.93 -9.92
N GLY A 229 18.55 19.35 -11.10
CA GLY A 229 19.56 19.01 -12.11
C GLY A 229 20.48 17.84 -11.71
N ARG A 230 20.07 17.00 -10.76
CA ARG A 230 20.81 15.82 -10.30
C ARG A 230 20.46 14.60 -11.14
N TYR A 231 20.90 14.58 -12.40
CA TYR A 231 20.47 13.59 -13.40
C TYR A 231 20.73 12.13 -13.02
N GLY A 232 21.88 11.82 -12.40
CA GLY A 232 22.16 10.46 -11.90
C GLY A 232 21.13 10.01 -10.88
N ASP A 233 20.90 10.81 -9.85
CA ASP A 233 19.91 10.55 -8.81
C ASP A 233 18.48 10.48 -9.37
N ALA A 234 18.19 11.28 -10.42
CA ALA A 234 16.89 11.25 -11.10
C ALA A 234 16.67 9.93 -11.85
N CYS A 235 17.70 9.40 -12.53
CA CYS A 235 17.61 8.10 -13.21
C CYS A 235 17.44 6.94 -12.21
N GLU A 236 18.19 6.94 -11.10
CA GLU A 236 18.01 5.94 -10.04
C GLU A 236 16.59 6.00 -9.44
N ALA A 237 16.12 7.21 -9.09
CA ALA A 237 14.78 7.41 -8.58
C ALA A 237 13.70 7.00 -9.59
N TYR A 238 13.95 7.19 -10.90
CA TYR A 238 13.02 6.81 -11.96
C TYR A 238 12.80 5.30 -11.99
N VAL A 239 13.88 4.52 -11.94
CA VAL A 239 13.83 3.06 -11.92
C VAL A 239 13.12 2.58 -10.65
N ASP A 240 13.47 3.12 -9.48
CA ASP A 240 12.78 2.86 -8.21
C ASP A 240 11.26 3.15 -8.28
N ALA A 241 10.87 4.26 -8.92
CA ALA A 241 9.47 4.64 -9.08
C ALA A 241 8.73 3.71 -10.05
N ALA A 242 9.38 3.30 -11.13
CA ALA A 242 8.83 2.36 -12.09
C ALA A 242 8.56 0.98 -11.45
N GLU A 243 9.52 0.46 -10.69
CA GLU A 243 9.34 -0.78 -9.93
C GLU A 243 8.18 -0.66 -8.94
N ALA A 244 8.09 0.45 -8.20
CA ALA A 244 7.00 0.67 -7.25
C ALA A 244 5.61 0.76 -7.92
N VAL A 245 5.54 1.35 -9.12
CA VAL A 245 4.32 1.39 -9.94
C VAL A 245 3.90 -0.02 -10.38
N GLU A 246 4.85 -0.86 -10.79
CA GLU A 246 4.56 -2.26 -11.14
C GLU A 246 4.11 -3.08 -9.94
N GLU A 247 4.76 -2.92 -8.78
CA GLU A 247 4.33 -3.56 -7.54
C GLU A 247 2.91 -3.12 -7.13
N ALA A 248 2.58 -1.84 -7.29
CA ALA A 248 1.22 -1.33 -7.05
C ALA A 248 0.20 -1.95 -8.01
N ARG A 249 0.55 -2.12 -9.30
CA ARG A 249 -0.28 -2.79 -10.30
C ARG A 249 -0.54 -4.24 -9.92
N ASP A 250 0.51 -4.98 -9.58
CA ASP A 250 0.42 -6.39 -9.16
C ASP A 250 -0.49 -6.55 -7.93
N VAL A 251 -0.41 -5.62 -6.97
CA VAL A 251 -1.27 -5.64 -5.78
C VAL A 251 -2.73 -5.32 -6.11
N ILE A 252 -2.99 -4.37 -7.02
CA ILE A 252 -4.35 -4.07 -7.52
C ILE A 252 -4.94 -5.30 -8.22
N ASP A 253 -4.14 -6.06 -8.95
CA ASP A 253 -4.57 -7.27 -9.64
C ASP A 253 -4.73 -8.50 -8.71
N ASP A 254 -4.04 -8.53 -7.55
CA ASP A 254 -4.12 -9.58 -6.53
C ASP A 254 -5.34 -9.46 -5.59
N VAL A 255 -6.05 -8.32 -5.58
CA VAL A 255 -7.19 -8.11 -4.67
C VAL A 255 -8.55 -8.27 -5.36
N ASP A 256 -9.49 -8.90 -4.65
CA ASP A 256 -10.84 -9.12 -5.15
C ASP A 256 -11.68 -7.82 -5.20
N ASP A 257 -11.45 -6.92 -4.23
CA ASP A 257 -12.17 -5.66 -4.08
C ASP A 257 -11.18 -4.49 -4.11
N VAL A 258 -11.08 -3.86 -5.27
CA VAL A 258 -10.18 -2.74 -5.52
C VAL A 258 -10.85 -1.44 -5.03
N PRO A 259 -10.16 -0.57 -4.27
CA PRO A 259 -10.69 0.73 -3.88
C PRO A 259 -11.15 1.56 -5.08
N GLU A 260 -12.24 2.31 -4.88
CA GLU A 260 -12.74 3.23 -5.91
C GLU A 260 -11.64 4.23 -6.29
N GLY A 261 -11.36 4.36 -7.60
CA GLY A 261 -10.36 5.29 -8.13
C GLY A 261 -8.92 4.80 -8.11
N ALA A 262 -8.59 3.67 -7.44
CA ALA A 262 -7.21 3.17 -7.36
C ALA A 262 -6.56 2.93 -8.74
N ARG A 263 -7.31 2.34 -9.68
CA ARG A 263 -6.82 2.13 -11.06
C ARG A 263 -6.55 3.45 -11.78
N SER A 264 -7.45 4.43 -11.65
CA SER A 264 -7.25 5.74 -12.27
C SER A 264 -6.08 6.51 -11.65
N ARG A 265 -5.86 6.34 -10.34
CA ARG A 265 -4.69 6.88 -9.64
C ARG A 265 -3.40 6.26 -10.15
N LEU A 266 -3.35 4.93 -10.30
CA LEU A 266 -2.22 4.23 -10.91
C LEU A 266 -1.98 4.70 -12.36
N ASP A 267 -3.02 4.74 -13.20
CA ASP A 267 -2.92 5.17 -14.60
C ASP A 267 -2.36 6.60 -14.72
N ALA A 268 -2.76 7.50 -13.80
CA ALA A 268 -2.24 8.86 -13.76
C ALA A 268 -0.76 8.89 -13.37
N LEU A 269 -0.37 8.13 -12.34
CA LEU A 269 1.02 8.03 -11.91
C LEU A 269 1.92 7.43 -13.01
N GLU A 270 1.44 6.40 -13.71
CA GLU A 270 2.12 5.82 -14.87
C GLU A 270 2.33 6.84 -15.99
N ALA A 271 1.31 7.64 -16.29
CA ALA A 271 1.38 8.68 -17.30
C ALA A 271 2.36 9.80 -16.91
N ASP A 272 2.34 10.22 -15.65
CA ASP A 272 3.22 11.25 -15.10
C ASP A 272 4.69 10.78 -15.11
N LEU A 273 4.96 9.57 -14.59
CA LEU A 273 6.28 8.95 -14.63
C LEU A 273 6.78 8.81 -16.08
N ARG A 274 5.93 8.32 -16.99
CA ARG A 274 6.28 8.25 -18.41
C ARG A 274 6.63 9.64 -18.98
N GLY A 275 5.84 10.65 -18.66
CA GLY A 275 6.05 12.03 -19.11
C GLY A 275 7.38 12.63 -18.61
N SER A 276 7.78 12.34 -17.37
CA SER A 276 9.10 12.74 -16.85
C SER A 276 10.25 12.04 -17.57
N GLY A 277 10.09 10.76 -17.90
CA GLY A 277 11.07 10.02 -18.71
C GLY A 277 11.20 10.59 -20.14
N GLU A 278 10.08 10.91 -20.79
CA GLU A 278 10.05 11.56 -22.10
C GLU A 278 10.76 12.92 -22.06
N ARG A 279 10.44 13.77 -21.08
CA ARG A 279 11.09 15.09 -20.91
C ARG A 279 12.61 14.97 -20.70
N PHE A 280 13.06 14.00 -19.91
CA PHE A 280 14.49 13.77 -19.66
C PHE A 280 15.22 13.41 -20.95
N LEU A 281 14.65 12.49 -21.74
CA LEU A 281 15.25 12.05 -23.00
C LEU A 281 15.21 13.14 -24.07
N ASP A 282 14.11 13.89 -24.16
CA ASP A 282 13.99 15.03 -25.07
C ASP A 282 15.04 16.11 -24.75
N ASP A 283 15.34 16.38 -23.47
CA ASP A 283 16.43 17.29 -23.08
C ASP A 283 17.79 16.75 -23.56
N ALA A 284 18.07 15.45 -23.37
CA ALA A 284 19.30 14.82 -23.85
C ALA A 284 19.43 14.90 -25.38
N VAL A 285 18.35 14.67 -26.12
CA VAL A 285 18.30 14.84 -27.58
C VAL A 285 18.56 16.29 -27.98
N GLY A 286 17.97 17.27 -27.29
CA GLY A 286 18.21 18.69 -27.53
C GLY A 286 19.68 19.09 -27.35
N ARG A 287 20.41 18.41 -26.47
CA ARG A 287 21.88 18.60 -26.34
C ARG A 287 22.64 18.04 -27.52
N CYS A 288 22.27 16.86 -28.02
CA CYS A 288 22.83 16.33 -29.25
C CYS A 288 22.58 17.26 -30.45
N GLU A 289 21.36 17.81 -30.58
CA GLU A 289 21.03 18.79 -31.63
C GLU A 289 21.88 20.07 -31.49
N THR A 290 22.02 20.58 -30.27
CA THR A 290 22.89 21.74 -29.97
C THR A 290 24.34 21.47 -30.39
N ALA A 291 24.84 20.26 -30.14
CA ALA A 291 26.19 19.87 -30.49
C ALA A 291 26.40 19.75 -32.01
N LEU A 292 25.40 19.26 -32.74
CA LEU A 292 25.42 19.14 -34.20
C LEU A 292 25.36 20.51 -34.91
N ASP A 293 24.63 21.46 -34.35
CA ASP A 293 24.46 22.81 -34.91
C ASP A 293 25.55 23.79 -34.44
N ALA A 294 26.45 23.38 -33.55
CA ALA A 294 27.49 24.24 -32.99
C ALA A 294 28.54 24.63 -34.04
N GLU A 295 28.76 25.94 -34.20
CA GLU A 295 29.82 26.48 -35.06
C GLU A 295 31.19 26.50 -34.36
N GLU A 296 31.20 26.47 -33.03
CA GLU A 296 32.39 26.45 -32.18
C GLU A 296 32.60 25.05 -31.59
N ALA A 297 33.81 24.52 -31.72
CA ALA A 297 34.12 23.15 -31.29
C ALA A 297 33.97 22.96 -29.76
N THR A 298 34.26 23.98 -28.95
CA THR A 298 34.05 23.94 -27.49
C THR A 298 32.58 23.82 -27.12
N VAL A 299 31.70 24.56 -27.81
CA VAL A 299 30.24 24.46 -27.62
C VAL A 299 29.74 23.07 -28.03
N ALA A 300 30.29 22.50 -29.11
CA ALA A 300 29.97 21.14 -29.53
C ALA A 300 30.39 20.11 -28.47
N VAL A 301 31.61 20.23 -27.93
CA VAL A 301 32.11 19.35 -26.87
C VAL A 301 31.23 19.44 -25.62
N ASP A 302 30.97 20.64 -25.09
CA ASP A 302 30.15 20.83 -23.90
C ASP A 302 28.76 20.19 -24.05
N ALA A 303 28.12 20.40 -25.20
CA ALA A 303 26.81 19.85 -25.49
C ALA A 303 26.82 18.31 -25.63
N TRP A 304 27.86 17.74 -26.26
CA TRP A 304 28.03 16.29 -26.32
C TRP A 304 28.33 15.65 -24.97
N GLU A 305 29.16 16.28 -24.12
CA GLU A 305 29.44 15.80 -22.75
C GLU A 305 28.17 15.76 -21.91
N GLU A 306 27.36 16.81 -21.99
CA GLU A 306 26.08 16.88 -21.30
C GLU A 306 25.07 15.82 -21.77
N ALA A 307 25.05 15.50 -23.06
CA ALA A 307 24.25 14.39 -23.58
C ALA A 307 24.82 13.04 -23.09
N PHE A 308 26.14 12.87 -23.15
CA PHE A 308 26.83 11.65 -22.75
C PHE A 308 26.55 11.31 -21.30
N ASP A 309 26.69 12.27 -20.39
CA ASP A 309 26.47 12.05 -18.97
C ASP A 309 25.03 11.65 -18.65
N ARG A 310 24.04 12.21 -19.36
CA ARG A 310 22.62 11.82 -19.20
C ARG A 310 22.35 10.40 -19.68
N TYR A 311 22.81 10.03 -20.87
CA TYR A 311 22.62 8.66 -21.37
C TYR A 311 23.40 7.63 -20.55
N ARG A 312 24.60 7.99 -20.07
CA ARG A 312 25.37 7.16 -19.16
C ARG A 312 24.66 6.97 -17.82
N ALA A 313 24.15 8.04 -17.21
CA ALA A 313 23.37 7.97 -15.99
C ALA A 313 22.13 7.07 -16.14
N ALA A 314 21.42 7.20 -17.26
CA ALA A 314 20.29 6.33 -17.57
C ALA A 314 20.69 4.84 -17.70
N ALA A 315 21.79 4.56 -18.39
CA ALA A 315 22.30 3.21 -18.54
C ALA A 315 22.80 2.62 -17.20
N ASP A 316 23.54 3.40 -16.41
CA ASP A 316 24.10 3.00 -15.11
C ASP A 316 22.99 2.71 -14.09
N ALA A 317 21.89 3.46 -14.13
CA ALA A 317 20.71 3.22 -13.29
C ALA A 317 19.91 1.97 -13.70
N GLY A 318 20.22 1.35 -14.84
CA GLY A 318 19.50 0.17 -15.35
C GLY A 318 18.14 0.52 -15.95
N TRP A 319 18.02 1.69 -16.58
CA TRP A 319 16.78 2.12 -17.21
C TRP A 319 16.42 1.18 -18.39
N ASN A 320 15.46 0.27 -18.17
CA ASN A 320 15.27 -0.95 -18.98
C ASN A 320 13.89 -1.06 -19.66
N GLY A 321 13.25 0.05 -20.00
CA GLY A 321 11.98 0.03 -20.77
C GLY A 321 10.69 0.27 -19.99
N HIS A 322 10.77 0.68 -18.72
CA HIS A 322 9.62 1.30 -18.03
C HIS A 322 9.31 2.73 -18.53
N ALA A 323 10.22 3.31 -19.33
CA ALA A 323 10.03 4.50 -20.18
C ALA A 323 9.87 4.08 -21.66
N PRO A 324 9.50 4.99 -22.59
CA PRO A 324 9.34 4.67 -24.02
C PRO A 324 10.54 4.02 -24.75
N VAL A 325 11.69 3.84 -24.10
CA VAL A 325 12.95 3.45 -24.74
C VAL A 325 13.52 2.21 -24.07
N SER A 326 13.91 1.21 -24.87
CA SER A 326 14.52 -0.03 -24.40
C SER A 326 16.00 0.16 -24.05
N GLU A 327 16.56 -0.75 -23.24
CA GLU A 327 18.00 -0.81 -22.91
C GLU A 327 18.87 -0.77 -24.18
N ASP A 328 18.58 -1.62 -25.18
CA ASP A 328 19.28 -1.64 -26.47
C ASP A 328 19.29 -0.27 -27.19
N ALA A 329 18.22 0.51 -27.02
CA ALA A 329 18.11 1.82 -27.65
C ALA A 329 18.92 2.87 -26.88
N LEU A 330 18.99 2.78 -25.54
CA LEU A 330 19.90 3.60 -24.74
C LEU A 330 21.36 3.27 -25.03
N GLU A 331 21.73 1.99 -25.14
CA GLU A 331 23.08 1.56 -25.51
C GLU A 331 23.48 2.08 -26.90
N TYR A 332 22.56 2.00 -27.87
CA TYR A 332 22.76 2.56 -29.20
C TYR A 332 22.99 4.08 -29.15
N GLN A 333 22.16 4.82 -28.41
CA GLN A 333 22.32 6.27 -28.27
C GLN A 333 23.62 6.64 -27.56
N LEU A 334 23.98 5.94 -26.49
CA LEU A 334 25.23 6.17 -25.78
C LEU A 334 26.45 5.96 -26.69
N THR A 335 26.42 4.93 -27.54
CA THR A 335 27.47 4.69 -28.54
C THR A 335 27.56 5.83 -29.55
N TRP A 336 26.41 6.29 -30.05
CA TRP A 336 26.37 7.40 -31.01
C TRP A 336 26.87 8.72 -30.41
N VAL A 337 26.42 9.05 -29.20
CA VAL A 337 26.85 10.24 -28.45
C VAL A 337 28.35 10.18 -28.12
N THR A 338 28.86 9.01 -27.76
CA THR A 338 30.31 8.81 -27.53
C THR A 338 31.10 9.11 -28.79
N ALA A 339 30.65 8.63 -29.96
CA ALA A 339 31.30 8.93 -31.22
C ALA A 339 31.30 10.43 -31.55
N GLY A 340 30.15 11.10 -31.36
CA GLY A 340 30.03 12.54 -31.58
C GLY A 340 30.92 13.37 -30.64
N LEU A 341 30.99 12.98 -29.36
CA LEU A 341 31.87 13.60 -28.38
C LEU A 341 33.35 13.48 -28.78
N LEU A 342 33.78 12.28 -29.15
CA LEU A 342 35.15 12.03 -29.60
C LEU A 342 35.49 12.83 -30.87
N GLU A 343 34.56 12.94 -31.82
CA GLU A 343 34.75 13.77 -33.03
C GLU A 343 34.88 15.26 -32.67
N ALA A 344 34.06 15.77 -31.76
CA ALA A 344 34.13 17.16 -31.30
C ALA A 344 35.42 17.46 -30.54
N MET A 345 35.89 16.54 -29.68
CA MET A 345 37.18 16.65 -28.99
C MET A 345 38.33 16.74 -30.00
N SER A 346 38.36 15.85 -31.00
CA SER A 346 39.37 15.90 -32.06
C SER A 346 39.30 17.18 -32.89
N ALA A 347 38.10 17.66 -33.21
CA ALA A 347 37.93 18.91 -33.95
C ALA A 347 38.43 20.12 -33.16
N HIS A 348 38.21 20.14 -31.85
CA HIS A 348 38.72 21.19 -30.96
C HIS A 348 40.25 21.12 -30.83
N ALA A 349 40.82 19.94 -30.61
CA ALA A 349 42.27 19.75 -30.57
C ALA A 349 42.95 20.19 -31.89
N ALA A 350 42.37 19.83 -33.04
CA ALA A 350 42.87 20.26 -34.35
C ALA A 350 42.71 21.78 -34.59
N ALA A 351 41.76 22.44 -33.92
CA ALA A 351 41.63 23.89 -33.97
C ALA A 351 42.75 24.58 -33.18
N LEU A 352 43.03 24.10 -31.97
CA LEU A 352 44.16 24.55 -31.16
C LEU A 352 45.50 24.32 -31.88
N GLU A 353 45.70 23.15 -32.50
CA GLU A 353 46.89 22.87 -33.31
C GLU A 353 47.08 23.88 -34.45
N ARG A 354 45.99 24.26 -35.14
CA ARG A 354 46.05 25.31 -36.18
C ARG A 354 46.35 26.69 -35.61
N GLU A 355 45.80 27.04 -34.46
CA GLU A 355 46.11 28.31 -33.79
C GLU A 355 47.59 28.38 -33.39
N GLY A 356 48.16 27.26 -32.93
CA GLY A 356 49.60 27.10 -32.72
C GLY A 356 50.41 27.25 -34.02
N ASP A 357 49.99 26.59 -35.11
CA ASP A 357 50.65 26.68 -36.42
C ASP A 357 50.63 28.09 -37.03
N GLU A 358 49.60 28.89 -36.74
CA GLU A 358 49.40 30.25 -37.25
C GLU A 358 50.08 31.34 -36.38
N THR A 359 50.53 30.97 -35.19
CA THR A 359 51.14 31.87 -34.22
C THR A 359 52.64 32.04 -34.45
N ASP A 360 53.10 33.29 -34.52
CA ASP A 360 54.54 33.62 -34.69
C ASP A 360 55.32 33.63 -33.35
N ASP A 361 54.61 33.58 -32.21
CA ASP A 361 55.21 33.53 -30.87
C ASP A 361 55.38 32.08 -30.41
N THR A 362 56.64 31.66 -30.24
CA THR A 362 56.97 30.27 -29.89
C THR A 362 56.43 29.83 -28.53
N ASP A 363 56.30 30.76 -27.57
CA ASP A 363 55.78 30.41 -26.25
C ASP A 363 54.25 30.20 -26.34
N GLU A 364 53.54 31.10 -27.03
CA GLU A 364 52.08 31.00 -27.24
C GLU A 364 51.70 29.81 -28.13
N ALA A 365 52.47 29.51 -29.18
CA ALA A 365 52.29 28.31 -29.99
C ALA A 365 52.48 27.04 -29.15
N GLY A 366 53.45 27.04 -28.23
CA GLY A 366 53.68 25.94 -27.30
C GLY A 366 52.48 25.66 -26.40
N ASP A 367 51.85 26.72 -25.86
CA ASP A 367 50.64 26.62 -25.02
C ASP A 367 49.48 25.99 -25.82
N TYR A 368 49.26 26.41 -27.07
CA TYR A 368 48.23 25.83 -27.94
C TYR A 368 48.43 24.35 -28.23
N TYR A 369 49.67 23.93 -28.48
CA TYR A 369 49.97 22.51 -28.70
C TYR A 369 49.80 21.68 -27.42
N GLU A 370 50.19 22.20 -26.25
CA GLU A 370 49.99 21.53 -24.96
C GLU A 370 48.49 21.32 -24.67
N ASP A 371 47.66 22.33 -24.92
CA ASP A 371 46.21 22.21 -24.78
C ASP A 371 45.62 21.19 -25.78
N ALA A 372 46.10 21.17 -27.03
CA ALA A 372 45.68 20.18 -28.03
C ALA A 372 46.06 18.74 -27.62
N GLU A 373 47.27 18.53 -27.10
CA GLU A 373 47.70 17.23 -26.55
C GLU A 373 46.77 16.76 -25.42
N ALA A 374 46.39 17.65 -24.51
CA ALA A 374 45.49 17.34 -23.40
C ALA A 374 44.10 16.89 -23.88
N TRP A 375 43.58 17.49 -24.95
CA TRP A 375 42.32 17.07 -25.55
C TRP A 375 42.40 15.70 -26.23
N PHE A 376 43.49 15.40 -26.95
CA PHE A 376 43.69 14.06 -27.51
C PHE A 376 43.88 12.99 -26.43
N GLU A 377 44.55 13.32 -25.32
CA GLU A 377 44.67 12.42 -24.16
C GLU A 377 43.29 12.13 -23.54
N ARG A 378 42.45 13.15 -23.37
CA ARG A 378 41.07 12.97 -22.88
C ARG A 378 40.22 12.11 -23.83
N ALA A 379 40.33 12.32 -25.15
CA ALA A 379 39.65 11.52 -26.15
C ALA A 379 40.11 10.05 -26.15
N ARG A 380 41.43 9.83 -26.00
CA ARG A 380 42.02 8.49 -25.85
C ARG A 380 41.47 7.75 -24.63
N ASP A 381 41.42 8.42 -23.47
CA ASP A 381 40.92 7.82 -22.24
C ASP A 381 39.45 7.41 -22.39
N LEU A 382 38.61 8.29 -22.95
CA LEU A 382 37.20 7.99 -23.22
C LEU A 382 37.04 6.83 -24.23
N ALA A 383 37.83 6.81 -25.30
CA ALA A 383 37.81 5.73 -26.29
C ALA A 383 38.24 4.38 -25.69
N GLY A 384 39.26 4.39 -24.83
CA GLY A 384 39.80 3.20 -24.15
C GLY A 384 38.81 2.53 -23.18
N GLU A 385 37.87 3.30 -22.63
CA GLU A 385 36.80 2.79 -21.77
C GLU A 385 35.66 2.13 -22.56
N ARG A 386 35.64 2.21 -23.90
CA ARG A 386 34.48 1.88 -24.72
C ARG A 386 34.77 0.77 -25.76
N PRO A 387 33.94 -0.30 -25.85
CA PRO A 387 34.23 -1.46 -26.70
C PRO A 387 34.30 -1.22 -28.22
N HIS A 388 33.82 -0.07 -28.70
CA HIS A 388 33.64 0.22 -30.13
C HIS A 388 34.53 1.35 -30.66
N HIS A 389 35.45 1.86 -29.84
CA HIS A 389 36.34 2.96 -30.20
C HIS A 389 37.80 2.53 -30.09
N ASP A 390 38.65 3.04 -30.98
CA ASP A 390 40.08 2.74 -31.03
C ASP A 390 40.87 3.87 -30.35
N ALA A 391 41.51 3.58 -29.23
CA ALA A 391 42.30 4.54 -28.47
C ALA A 391 43.62 4.89 -29.19
N ASP A 392 44.14 3.98 -30.03
CA ASP A 392 45.46 4.14 -30.69
C ASP A 392 45.44 5.26 -31.74
N ASP A 393 44.29 5.54 -32.33
CA ASP A 393 44.10 6.65 -33.28
C ASP A 393 44.35 8.01 -32.60
N TYR A 394 43.86 8.20 -31.37
CA TYR A 394 44.06 9.44 -30.61
C TYR A 394 45.47 9.56 -30.04
N GLU A 395 46.11 8.43 -29.70
CA GLU A 395 47.52 8.41 -29.29
C GLU A 395 48.44 8.84 -30.45
N THR A 396 48.15 8.38 -31.66
CA THR A 396 48.90 8.76 -32.87
C THR A 396 48.78 10.27 -33.15
N GLU A 397 47.58 10.83 -33.00
CA GLU A 397 47.37 12.27 -33.20
C GLU A 397 48.04 13.11 -32.12
N ARG A 398 48.00 12.67 -30.85
CA ARG A 398 48.75 13.29 -29.75
C ARG A 398 50.25 13.34 -30.03
N ASP A 399 50.85 12.21 -30.43
CA ASP A 399 52.29 12.12 -30.71
C ASP A 399 52.71 13.11 -31.81
N ARG A 400 51.85 13.32 -32.83
CA ARG A 400 52.08 14.33 -33.87
C ARG A 400 52.12 15.75 -33.31
N VAL A 401 51.18 16.10 -32.44
CA VAL A 401 51.13 17.44 -31.82
C VAL A 401 52.32 17.65 -30.89
N GLU A 402 52.73 16.61 -30.14
CA GLU A 402 53.93 16.67 -29.30
C GLU A 402 55.19 16.95 -30.12
N GLU A 403 55.34 16.33 -31.30
CA GLU A 403 56.46 16.60 -32.21
C GLU A 403 56.49 18.09 -32.61
N LYS A 404 55.35 18.67 -32.98
CA LYS A 404 55.25 20.10 -33.31
C LYS A 404 55.60 21.01 -32.14
N ARG A 405 55.12 20.68 -30.93
CA ARG A 405 55.47 21.43 -29.71
C ARG A 405 56.97 21.43 -29.46
N LEU A 406 57.62 20.28 -29.58
CA LEU A 406 59.08 20.15 -29.43
C LEU A 406 59.85 20.95 -30.50
N GLU A 407 59.38 20.94 -31.75
CA GLU A 407 59.97 21.74 -32.83
C GLU A 407 59.85 23.26 -32.55
N SER A 408 58.68 23.72 -32.11
CA SER A 408 58.43 25.14 -31.79
C SER A 408 59.30 25.67 -30.64
N ALA A 409 59.61 24.82 -29.66
CA ALA A 409 60.50 25.13 -28.53
C ALA A 409 62.00 25.19 -28.92
N GLY A 410 62.34 24.99 -30.19
CA GLY A 410 63.72 25.04 -30.70
C GLY A 410 64.55 23.81 -30.37
N TRP A 411 63.91 22.68 -30.06
CA TRP A 411 64.58 21.39 -29.87
C TRP A 411 64.86 20.73 -31.23
N GLU A 412 66.00 21.04 -31.85
CA GLU A 412 66.51 20.24 -32.98
C GLU A 412 66.97 18.86 -32.46
N PHE A 413 66.26 17.78 -32.83
CA PHE A 413 66.82 16.43 -32.76
C PHE A 413 68.06 16.38 -33.67
N GLY A 414 69.25 16.48 -33.07
CA GLY A 414 70.53 16.43 -33.78
C GLY A 414 70.63 15.17 -34.66
N GLY A 415 70.92 15.39 -35.95
CA GLY A 415 71.02 14.36 -36.98
C GLY A 415 72.29 13.52 -37.01
#